data_AF-A0A966Z976-F1
#
_entry.id   AF-A0A966Z976-F1
#
_cell.length_a   1.000
_cell.length_b   1.000
_cell.length_c   1.000
_cell.angle_alpha   90.00
_cell.angle_beta   90.00
_cell.angle_gamma   90.00
#
_symmetry.space_group_name_H-M   'P 1'
#
loop_
_entity.id
_entity.type
_entity.pdbx_description
1 polymer ?
#
loop_
_entity_poly.entity_id
_entity_poly.type
_entity_poly.pdbx_seq_one_letter_code
_entity_poly.pdbx_strand_id
1 'polypeptide(L)'
;MADASQLLDDLARMDGAGAFMGESLSVAALQPLPAARARNLLRYFLASRGVAMPDARRLGEALRQIITARNDARVCVDIGSHVLRRFAGAIYVTPRQASGVGDLAFRWRGERRLEIPALQAALEMRRARGRGIDLARLLAKPLPRARRISSAACNAGISSRRSP
;
A
#
# COMPACT_ATOMS: atom_id res chain seq x y z
N MET A 1 7.58 -29.36 16.25
CA MET A 1 6.63 -28.58 15.43
C MET A 1 7.30 -27.57 14.49
N ALA A 2 8.62 -27.39 14.52
CA ALA A 2 9.34 -26.44 13.64
C ALA A 2 9.39 -26.87 12.17
N ASP A 3 9.39 -28.17 11.88
CA ASP A 3 9.60 -28.68 10.52
C ASP A 3 8.44 -28.34 9.57
N ALA A 4 7.19 -28.46 10.03
CA ALA A 4 6.04 -28.16 9.19
C ALA A 4 5.95 -26.68 8.81
N SER A 5 6.24 -25.76 9.74
CA SER A 5 6.28 -24.33 9.46
C SER A 5 7.44 -23.97 8.53
N GLN A 6 8.61 -24.59 8.72
CA GLN A 6 9.77 -24.37 7.89
C GLN A 6 9.51 -24.81 6.43
N LEU A 7 8.93 -26.00 6.24
CA LEU A 7 8.55 -26.50 4.91
C LEU A 7 7.53 -25.59 4.22
N LEU A 8 6.58 -25.04 4.97
CA LEU A 8 5.64 -24.05 4.44
C LEU A 8 6.34 -22.75 4.05
N ASP A 9 7.29 -22.26 4.83
CA ASP A 9 8.05 -21.06 4.49
C ASP A 9 8.94 -21.28 3.27
N ASP A 10 9.57 -22.45 3.13
CA ASP A 10 10.37 -22.80 1.96
C ASP A 10 9.50 -22.92 0.70
N LEU A 11 8.31 -23.52 0.81
CA LEU A 11 7.34 -23.55 -0.29
C LEU A 11 6.89 -22.15 -0.70
N ALA A 12 6.62 -21.27 0.26
CA ALA A 12 6.26 -19.89 -0.01
C ALA A 12 7.41 -19.13 -0.69
N ARG A 13 8.66 -19.39 -0.29
CA ARG A 13 9.84 -18.78 -0.93
C ARG A 13 9.98 -19.21 -2.39
N MET A 14 9.71 -20.49 -2.68
CA MET A 14 9.68 -21.01 -4.06
C MET A 14 8.53 -20.40 -4.87
N ASP A 15 7.34 -20.33 -4.29
CA ASP A 15 6.16 -19.70 -4.92
C ASP A 15 6.35 -18.22 -5.22
N GLY A 16 7.06 -17.51 -4.33
CA GLY A 16 7.31 -16.08 -4.45
C GLY A 16 8.60 -15.73 -5.18
N ALA A 17 9.32 -16.68 -5.77
CA ALA A 17 10.56 -16.41 -6.49
C ALA A 17 10.31 -15.40 -7.64
N GLY A 18 10.99 -14.25 -7.59
CA GLY A 18 10.78 -13.16 -8.55
C GLY A 18 9.47 -12.37 -8.37
N ALA A 19 8.63 -12.73 -7.40
CA ALA A 19 7.37 -12.04 -7.12
C ALA A 19 7.54 -10.85 -6.16
N PHE A 20 8.59 -10.86 -5.34
CA PHE A 20 8.92 -9.77 -4.42
C PHE A 20 9.63 -8.64 -5.16
N MET A 21 9.05 -7.44 -5.11
CA MET A 21 9.63 -6.22 -5.67
C MET A 21 9.90 -5.26 -4.51
N GLY A 22 11.05 -5.45 -3.85
CA GLY A 22 11.45 -4.73 -2.64
C GLY A 22 10.39 -4.87 -1.54
N GLU A 23 9.70 -3.77 -1.26
CA GLU A 23 8.63 -3.73 -0.26
C GLU A 23 7.25 -4.20 -0.76
N SER A 24 7.14 -4.84 -1.92
CA SER A 24 5.85 -5.31 -2.44
C SER A 24 5.85 -6.75 -2.94
N LEU A 25 4.67 -7.32 -3.08
CA LEU A 25 4.42 -8.63 -3.69
C LEU A 25 3.54 -8.48 -4.93
N SER A 26 3.94 -9.06 -6.05
CA SER A 26 3.14 -9.06 -7.28
C SER A 26 1.83 -9.84 -7.11
N VAL A 27 0.70 -9.23 -7.49
CA VAL A 27 -0.61 -9.92 -7.53
C VAL A 27 -0.61 -11.03 -8.57
N ALA A 28 0.11 -10.83 -9.68
CA ALA A 28 0.19 -11.82 -10.76
C ALA A 28 0.85 -13.13 -10.31
N ALA A 29 1.70 -13.10 -9.28
CA ALA A 29 2.30 -14.30 -8.72
C ALA A 29 1.31 -15.13 -7.87
N LEU A 30 0.26 -14.51 -7.34
CA LEU A 30 -0.74 -15.20 -6.53
C LEU A 30 -1.86 -15.83 -7.35
N GLN A 31 -2.20 -15.26 -8.51
CA GLN A 31 -3.30 -15.69 -9.37
C GLN A 31 -3.20 -17.14 -9.89
N PRO A 32 -2.03 -17.63 -10.37
CA PRO A 32 -1.92 -18.99 -10.88
C PRO A 32 -1.80 -20.05 -9.78
N LEU A 33 -1.58 -19.65 -8.52
CA LEU A 33 -1.37 -20.59 -7.43
C LEU A 33 -2.69 -21.17 -6.93
N PRO A 34 -2.72 -22.47 -6.57
CA PRO A 34 -3.82 -23.05 -5.80
C PRO A 34 -4.09 -22.26 -4.51
N ALA A 35 -5.35 -22.21 -4.07
CA ALA A 35 -5.76 -21.36 -2.95
C ALA A 35 -4.93 -21.55 -1.66
N ALA A 36 -4.49 -22.78 -1.36
CA ALA A 36 -3.63 -23.06 -0.22
C ALA A 36 -2.23 -22.45 -0.37
N ARG A 37 -1.61 -22.54 -1.56
CA ARG A 37 -0.30 -21.98 -1.87
C ARG A 37 -0.34 -20.45 -1.92
N ALA A 38 -1.36 -19.87 -2.56
CA ALA A 38 -1.57 -18.42 -2.56
C ALA A 38 -1.72 -17.86 -1.14
N ARG A 39 -2.46 -18.56 -0.26
CA ARG A 39 -2.59 -18.19 1.15
C ARG A 39 -1.26 -18.31 1.91
N ASN A 40 -0.50 -19.37 1.64
CA ASN A 40 0.81 -19.58 2.25
C ASN A 40 1.82 -18.51 1.82
N LEU A 41 1.86 -18.14 0.54
CA LEU A 41 2.69 -17.05 0.04
C LEU A 41 2.29 -15.70 0.67
N LEU A 42 0.99 -15.41 0.75
CA LEU A 42 0.53 -14.19 1.43
C LEU A 42 0.90 -14.19 2.92
N ARG A 43 0.73 -15.33 3.62
CA ARG A 43 1.16 -15.51 5.01
C ARG A 43 2.64 -15.19 5.18
N TYR A 44 3.49 -15.80 4.36
CA TYR A 44 4.93 -15.58 4.38
C TYR A 44 5.30 -14.10 4.11
N PHE A 45 4.63 -13.46 3.14
CA PHE A 45 4.79 -12.04 2.86
C PHE A 45 4.45 -11.17 4.08
N LEU A 46 3.34 -11.43 4.77
CA LEU A 46 2.98 -10.70 5.99
C LEU A 46 4.00 -10.91 7.12
N ALA A 47 4.45 -12.15 7.33
CA ALA A 47 5.43 -12.50 8.35
C ALA A 47 6.78 -11.80 8.10
N SER A 48 7.25 -11.77 6.85
CA SER A 48 8.49 -11.07 6.48
C SER A 48 8.43 -9.54 6.68
N ARG A 49 7.24 -8.98 6.95
CA ARG A 49 7.02 -7.57 7.28
C ARG A 49 6.70 -7.31 8.74
N GLY A 50 6.89 -8.30 9.60
CA GLY A 50 6.62 -8.17 11.03
C GLY A 50 5.15 -7.93 11.36
N VAL A 51 4.24 -8.28 10.44
CA VAL A 51 2.81 -8.14 10.68
C VAL A 51 2.35 -9.27 11.58
N ALA A 52 1.66 -8.93 12.67
CA ALA A 52 0.98 -9.92 13.50
C ALA A 52 0.01 -10.74 12.63
N MET A 53 0.15 -12.06 12.66
CA MET A 53 -0.57 -12.94 11.74
C MET A 53 -2.09 -12.85 11.96
N PRO A 54 -2.90 -12.45 10.96
CA PRO A 54 -4.34 -12.51 11.07
C PRO A 54 -4.84 -13.96 11.16
N ASP A 55 -6.05 -14.15 11.69
CA ASP A 55 -6.70 -15.46 11.67
C ASP A 55 -6.90 -15.99 10.24
N ALA A 56 -7.02 -17.31 10.10
CA ALA A 56 -7.08 -17.97 8.80
C ALA A 56 -8.24 -17.50 7.91
N ARG A 57 -9.38 -17.15 8.53
CA ARG A 57 -10.57 -16.65 7.82
C ARG A 57 -10.30 -15.24 7.28
N ARG A 58 -9.73 -14.35 8.09
CA ARG A 58 -9.37 -12.98 7.70
C ARG A 58 -8.29 -12.98 6.62
N LEU A 59 -7.28 -13.85 6.73
CA LEU A 59 -6.25 -14.02 5.71
C LEU A 59 -6.84 -14.49 4.37
N GLY A 60 -7.72 -15.50 4.40
CA GLY A 60 -8.39 -16.02 3.21
C GLY A 60 -9.27 -14.96 2.54
N GLU A 61 -10.01 -14.18 3.33
CA GLU A 61 -10.83 -13.09 2.82
C GLU A 61 -9.98 -11.96 2.21
N ALA A 62 -8.87 -11.59 2.84
CA ALA A 62 -7.95 -10.59 2.29
C ALA A 62 -7.35 -11.03 0.95
N LEU A 63 -6.93 -12.29 0.86
CA LEU A 63 -6.44 -12.88 -0.38
C LEU A 63 -7.52 -12.84 -1.48
N ARG A 64 -8.75 -13.26 -1.15
CA ARG A 64 -9.88 -13.26 -2.08
C ARG A 64 -10.12 -11.85 -2.64
N GLN A 65 -10.26 -10.85 -1.78
CA GLN A 65 -10.49 -9.46 -2.20
C GLN A 65 -9.38 -8.93 -3.10
N ILE A 66 -8.12 -9.28 -2.82
CA ILE A 66 -6.99 -8.84 -3.64
C ILE A 66 -6.99 -9.49 -5.01
N ILE A 67 -7.23 -10.80 -5.09
CA ILE A 67 -7.20 -11.53 -6.36
C ILE A 67 -8.40 -11.16 -7.24
N THR A 68 -9.61 -11.07 -6.67
CA THR A 68 -10.84 -10.84 -7.43
C THR A 68 -11.06 -9.40 -7.84
N ALA A 69 -10.31 -8.46 -7.28
CA ALA A 69 -10.45 -7.06 -7.67
C ALA A 69 -10.03 -6.84 -9.13
N ARG A 70 -10.71 -5.89 -9.80
CA ARG A 70 -10.39 -5.49 -11.17
C ARG A 70 -8.95 -4.99 -11.26
N ASN A 71 -8.37 -5.03 -12.46
CA ASN A 71 -6.95 -4.73 -12.65
C ASN A 71 -6.56 -3.30 -12.21
N ASP A 72 -7.50 -2.37 -12.36
CA ASP A 72 -7.41 -0.96 -12.01
C ASP A 72 -7.97 -0.63 -10.60
N ALA A 73 -8.56 -1.61 -9.92
CA ALA A 73 -9.17 -1.40 -8.62
C ALA A 73 -8.10 -1.23 -7.54
N ARG A 74 -8.23 -0.15 -6.78
CA ARG A 74 -7.53 0.02 -5.51
C ARG A 74 -8.24 -0.85 -4.48
N VAL A 75 -7.50 -1.71 -3.79
CA VAL A 75 -8.06 -2.54 -2.72
C VAL A 75 -7.33 -2.19 -1.44
N CYS A 76 -8.08 -2.01 -0.37
CA CYS A 76 -7.56 -1.80 0.96
C CYS A 76 -8.29 -2.75 1.92
N VAL A 77 -7.59 -3.77 2.42
CA VAL A 77 -8.13 -4.75 3.36
C VAL A 77 -7.51 -4.53 4.73
N ASP A 78 -8.33 -4.37 5.77
CA ASP A 78 -7.88 -4.29 7.15
C ASP A 78 -7.47 -5.68 7.66
N ILE A 79 -6.25 -5.79 8.17
CA ILE A 79 -5.69 -7.02 8.74
C ILE A 79 -5.23 -6.80 10.19
N GLY A 80 -5.94 -5.96 10.95
CA GLY A 80 -5.68 -5.67 12.36
C GLY A 80 -4.94 -4.35 12.55
N SER A 81 -3.68 -4.40 12.98
CA SER A 81 -2.83 -3.20 13.12
C SER A 81 -2.30 -2.68 11.78
N HIS A 82 -2.57 -3.39 10.69
CA HIS A 82 -2.07 -3.08 9.34
C HIS A 82 -3.21 -3.11 8.31
N VAL A 83 -2.95 -2.50 7.16
CA VAL A 83 -3.80 -2.50 5.98
C VAL A 83 -3.01 -3.06 4.81
N LEU A 84 -3.58 -4.08 4.17
CA LEU A 84 -3.09 -4.67 2.94
C LEU A 84 -3.65 -3.88 1.75
N ARG A 85 -2.77 -3.37 0.89
CA ARG A 85 -3.12 -2.47 -0.20
C ARG A 85 -2.75 -3.07 -1.55
N ARG A 86 -3.66 -3.07 -2.50
CA ARG A 86 -3.37 -3.35 -3.92
C ARG A 86 -3.27 -2.04 -4.69
N PHE A 87 -2.15 -1.82 -5.36
CA PHE A 87 -1.93 -0.68 -6.25
C PHE A 87 -1.00 -1.08 -7.39
N ALA A 88 -1.40 -0.76 -8.63
CA ALA A 88 -0.62 -1.03 -9.85
C ALA A 88 -0.11 -2.49 -9.96
N GLY A 89 -0.99 -3.46 -9.65
CA GLY A 89 -0.65 -4.89 -9.72
C GLY A 89 0.25 -5.41 -8.59
N ALA A 90 0.58 -4.58 -7.60
CA ALA A 90 1.41 -4.95 -6.46
C ALA A 90 0.67 -4.79 -5.13
N ILE A 91 1.07 -5.60 -4.15
CA ILE A 91 0.53 -5.66 -2.80
C ILE A 91 1.53 -5.02 -1.84
N TYR A 92 1.04 -4.12 -0.99
CA TYR A 92 1.80 -3.41 0.02
C TYR A 92 1.16 -3.61 1.38
N VAL A 93 1.97 -3.60 2.43
CA VAL A 93 1.50 -3.55 3.81
C VAL A 93 1.81 -2.16 4.36
N THR A 94 0.82 -1.52 4.96
CA THR A 94 1.01 -0.25 5.67
C THR A 94 0.41 -0.35 7.07
N PRO A 95 1.00 0.30 8.09
CA PRO A 95 0.35 0.43 9.38
C PRO A 95 -1.06 1.02 9.24
N ARG A 96 -1.98 0.54 10.06
CA ARG A 96 -3.31 1.13 10.18
C ARG A 96 -3.14 2.51 10.80
N GLN A 97 -3.31 3.54 9.98
CA GLN A 97 -3.25 4.91 10.48
C GLN A 97 -4.39 5.16 11.45
N ALA A 98 -4.07 5.72 12.62
CA ALA A 98 -5.08 6.18 13.55
C ALA A 98 -5.97 7.22 12.88
N SER A 99 -7.28 7.15 13.10
CA SER A 99 -8.26 8.06 12.51
C SER A 99 -8.16 9.52 12.99
N GLY A 100 -7.14 9.88 13.78
CA GLY A 100 -6.97 11.21 14.39
C GLY A 100 -6.14 12.20 13.57
N VAL A 101 -5.38 11.75 12.58
CA VAL A 101 -4.74 12.67 11.63
C VAL A 101 -5.79 13.03 10.59
N GLY A 102 -6.55 14.09 10.85
CA GLY A 102 -7.54 14.64 9.92
C GLY A 102 -6.92 15.02 8.57
N ASP A 103 -7.73 15.54 7.65
CA ASP A 103 -7.25 16.04 6.34
C ASP A 103 -6.29 17.22 6.59
N LEU A 104 -5.01 16.91 6.80
CA LEU A 104 -3.97 17.89 7.09
C LEU A 104 -3.66 18.64 5.81
N ALA A 105 -4.31 19.78 5.62
CA ALA A 105 -4.03 20.69 4.51
C ALA A 105 -3.02 21.74 4.96
N PHE A 106 -1.74 21.55 4.58
CA PHE A 106 -0.72 22.58 4.71
C PHE A 106 -0.65 23.40 3.43
N ARG A 107 -0.61 24.73 3.56
CA ARG A 107 -0.34 25.61 2.43
C ARG A 107 1.15 25.83 2.34
N TRP A 108 1.80 25.16 1.39
CA TRP A 108 3.16 25.48 0.98
C TRP A 108 3.15 26.74 0.11
N ARG A 109 3.97 27.74 0.43
CA ARG A 109 4.10 29.02 -0.28
C ARG A 109 5.46 29.19 -0.96
N GLY A 110 6.19 28.09 -1.12
CA GLY A 110 7.54 28.09 -1.67
C GLY A 110 8.64 28.11 -0.61
N GLU A 111 8.30 27.88 0.66
CA GLU A 111 9.29 27.78 1.73
C GLU A 111 10.23 26.59 1.51
N ARG A 112 11.51 26.75 1.85
CA ARG A 112 12.47 25.64 1.77
C ARG A 112 12.21 24.53 2.78
N ARG A 113 11.54 24.85 3.88
CA ARG A 113 11.25 23.92 4.96
C ARG A 113 9.81 24.15 5.40
N LEU A 114 9.02 23.09 5.41
CA LEU A 114 7.62 23.11 5.83
C LEU A 114 7.46 22.19 7.04
N GLU A 115 7.18 22.77 8.20
CA GLU A 115 6.91 22.03 9.41
C GLU A 115 5.53 21.35 9.33
N ILE A 116 5.47 20.11 9.78
CA ILE A 116 4.26 19.29 9.88
C ILE A 116 4.09 18.92 11.34
N PRO A 117 3.49 19.80 12.17
CA PRO A 117 3.37 19.59 13.62
C PRO A 117 2.66 18.29 13.98
N ALA A 118 1.62 17.93 13.21
CA ALA A 118 0.85 16.71 13.42
C ALA A 118 1.63 15.42 13.17
N LEU A 119 2.76 15.47 12.46
CA LEU A 119 3.68 14.35 12.28
C LEU A 119 5.00 14.55 13.04
N GLN A 120 5.15 15.65 13.79
CA GLN A 120 6.42 16.07 14.42
C GLN A 120 7.62 15.99 13.46
N ALA A 121 7.39 16.36 12.21
CA ALA A 121 8.36 16.21 11.12
C ALA A 121 8.40 17.47 10.25
N ALA A 122 9.45 17.63 9.45
CA ALA A 122 9.57 18.71 8.49
C ALA A 122 9.86 18.16 7.08
N LEU A 123 9.22 18.75 6.07
CA LEU A 123 9.58 18.53 4.67
C LEU A 123 10.64 19.54 4.27
N GLU A 124 11.76 19.06 3.72
CA GLU A 124 12.82 19.90 3.16
C GLU A 124 12.77 19.91 1.63
N MET A 125 12.49 21.09 1.07
CA MET A 125 12.43 21.33 -0.37
C MET A 125 13.81 21.71 -0.90
N ARG A 126 14.46 20.78 -1.59
CA ARG A 126 15.75 20.99 -2.24
C ARG A 126 15.57 21.36 -3.71
N ARG A 127 16.10 22.51 -4.13
CA ARG A 127 16.11 22.91 -5.55
C ARG A 127 17.09 22.02 -6.34
N ALA A 128 16.66 21.57 -7.52
CA ALA A 128 17.49 20.84 -8.46
C ALA A 128 17.14 21.25 -9.90
N ARG A 129 18.08 21.10 -10.84
CA ARG A 129 17.86 21.33 -12.27
C ARG A 129 17.75 19.99 -13.01
N GLY A 130 16.84 19.89 -13.97
CA GLY A 130 16.63 18.68 -14.80
C GLY A 130 16.02 17.48 -14.08
N ARG A 131 15.63 17.62 -12.81
CA ARG A 131 15.02 16.56 -11.97
C ARG A 131 14.09 17.17 -10.92
N GLY A 132 13.13 16.39 -10.44
CA GLY A 132 12.18 16.80 -9.41
C GLY A 132 10.90 17.39 -10.00
N ILE A 133 10.23 18.25 -9.24
CA ILE A 133 8.95 18.85 -9.62
C ILE A 133 9.21 20.28 -10.11
N ASP A 134 8.60 20.64 -11.25
CA ASP A 134 8.76 21.97 -11.86
C ASP A 134 8.25 23.09 -10.93
N LEU A 135 9.15 23.96 -10.50
CA LEU A 135 8.88 25.03 -9.54
C LEU A 135 7.92 26.08 -10.10
N ALA A 136 8.02 26.41 -11.39
CA ALA A 136 7.15 27.41 -12.01
C ALA A 136 5.69 26.91 -12.04
N ARG A 137 5.49 25.63 -12.39
CA ARG A 137 4.17 24.99 -12.35
C ARG A 137 3.62 24.86 -10.93
N LEU A 138 4.48 24.61 -9.93
CA LEU A 138 4.05 24.51 -8.53
C LEU A 138 3.59 25.84 -7.94
N LEU A 139 4.19 26.95 -8.36
CA LEU A 139 3.84 28.29 -7.87
C LEU A 139 2.70 28.95 -8.68
N ALA A 140 2.53 28.57 -9.95
CA ALA A 140 1.55 29.19 -10.84
C ALA A 140 0.08 28.85 -10.53
N LYS A 141 -0.18 27.71 -9.87
CA LYS A 141 -1.56 27.29 -9.53
C LYS A 141 -1.64 26.81 -8.08
N PRO A 142 -2.71 27.15 -7.34
CA PRO A 142 -2.95 26.52 -6.05
C PRO A 142 -3.09 25.01 -6.27
N LEU A 143 -2.23 24.24 -5.60
CA LEU A 143 -2.30 22.80 -5.68
C LEU A 143 -3.64 22.32 -5.12
N PRO A 144 -4.33 21.39 -5.80
CA PRO A 144 -5.54 20.80 -5.25
C PRO A 144 -5.22 20.14 -3.91
N ARG A 145 -6.11 20.28 -2.93
CA ARG A 145 -5.98 19.58 -1.66
C ARG A 145 -5.94 18.08 -1.95
N ALA A 146 -4.85 17.42 -1.60
CA ALA A 146 -4.79 15.97 -1.64
C ALA A 146 -5.74 15.44 -0.59
N ARG A 147 -6.88 14.87 -1.01
CA ARG A 147 -7.82 14.21 -0.09
C ARG A 147 -7.28 12.86 0.31
N ARG A 148 -7.33 12.56 1.61
CA ARG A 148 -7.04 11.22 2.11
C ARG A 148 -8.01 10.20 1.50
N ILE A 149 -7.49 9.14 0.89
CA ILE A 149 -8.32 8.00 0.47
C ILE A 149 -8.39 7.04 1.66
N SER A 150 -9.52 7.06 2.37
CA SER A 150 -9.81 6.10 3.43
C SER A 150 -9.86 4.67 2.87
N SER A 151 -9.70 3.65 3.72
CA SER A 151 -9.87 2.25 3.32
C SER A 151 -11.24 1.98 2.69
N ALA A 152 -12.30 2.63 3.19
CA ALA A 152 -13.66 2.57 2.61
C ALA A 152 -13.72 3.22 1.21
N ALA A 153 -13.08 4.38 1.01
CA ALA A 153 -13.03 5.06 -0.28
C ALA A 153 -12.05 4.39 -1.28
N CYS A 154 -11.13 3.57 -0.78
CA CYS A 154 -10.20 2.79 -1.59
C CYS A 154 -10.96 1.66 -2.32
N ASN A 155 -11.84 0.94 -1.60
CA ASN A 155 -12.64 -0.15 -2.16
C ASN A 155 -13.80 0.32 -3.04
N ALA A 156 -14.33 1.52 -2.78
CA ALA A 156 -15.26 2.19 -3.68
C ALA A 156 -14.45 2.84 -4.82
N GLY A 157 -14.16 2.07 -5.87
CA GLY A 157 -13.34 2.48 -7.02
C GLY A 157 -13.52 3.96 -7.35
N ILE A 158 -12.43 4.73 -7.24
CA ILE A 158 -12.43 6.17 -7.51
C ILE A 158 -12.86 6.33 -8.96
N SER A 159 -14.11 6.71 -9.19
CA SER A 159 -14.56 7.13 -10.51
C SER A 159 -13.83 8.43 -10.83
N SER A 160 -12.71 8.31 -11.54
CA SER A 160 -12.07 9.47 -12.12
C SER A 160 -13.03 10.03 -13.16
N ARG A 161 -13.78 11.07 -12.81
CA ARG A 161 -14.35 11.98 -13.80
C ARG A 161 -13.16 12.59 -14.54
N ARG A 162 -12.82 12.02 -15.70
CA ARG A 162 -12.16 12.80 -16.75
C ARG A 162 -13.23 13.75 -17.26
N SER A 163 -13.14 15.01 -16.87
CA SER A 163 -13.80 16.07 -17.62
C SER A 163 -13.03 16.25 -18.95
N PRO A 164 -13.75 16.52 -20.06
CA PRO A 164 -13.20 16.63 -21.40
C PRO A 164 -12.20 17.79 -21.56
#